data_AF-A0A0L6JL32-F1
#
_entry.id   AF-A0A0L6JL32-F1
#
_cell.length_a   1.000
_cell.length_b   1.000
_cell.length_c   1.000
_cell.angle_alpha   90.00
_cell.angle_beta   90.00
_cell.angle_gamma   90.00
#
_symmetry.space_group_name_H-M   'P 1'
#
loop_
_entity.id
_entity.type
_entity.pdbx_description
1 polymer ?
#
loop_
_entity_poly.entity_id
_entity_poly.type
_entity_poly.pdbx_seq_one_letter_code
_entity_poly.pdbx_strand_id
1 'polypeptide(L)'
;MSRIALLFPGQGSQYIGMGAKLYNEFEIARQTFEEANDVLGFDLSKICFEGSLSELNQLENMFAAILTSSMSSFRVYMQEIGITPHYAAGHSLGEYSALACSGFMSFRDALKIVYMRGKFVQESRLTHNGTMTVVNGVPANILEDILKGVSTCSKTVCVACYNAPEQYVISGHHEAVMEAENKLFELDAQITPMLLSPPLHSPLMEEAASMLKAELKKYMYNFPQWPVISNVTALPSTDVEGIVNNMVLQMTCPVRWSATIENLEKDGVTITVEMGTQAVLSNLVKMHSNNFNIMSLGQKGDIGPLLEMTETNSIATMESSRKNDTILFVSSCLAEAVCTQNKNHNKQEYEKGVIEPYERIEAILEELESNETISGIEQMEEALAILKCIFFSKKLSSKEQNERLQRIFEKTKTHIAPLTS
;
A
#
# COMPACT_ATOMS: atom_id res chain seq x y z
N MET A 1 1.45 -5.24 -15.35
CA MET A 1 0.57 -5.62 -14.22
C MET A 1 0.12 -4.34 -13.52
N SER A 2 -1.18 -4.17 -13.29
CA SER A 2 -1.69 -3.02 -12.52
C SER A 2 -1.32 -3.20 -11.05
N ARG A 3 -0.50 -2.29 -10.49
CA ARG A 3 -0.16 -2.30 -9.07
C ARG A 3 -1.20 -1.52 -8.28
N ILE A 4 -1.55 -2.03 -7.10
CA ILE A 4 -2.59 -1.49 -6.22
C ILE A 4 -1.94 -0.88 -4.99
N ALA A 5 -2.38 0.32 -4.61
CA ALA A 5 -2.06 0.94 -3.33
C ALA A 5 -3.32 1.15 -2.49
N LEU A 6 -3.27 0.77 -1.20
CA LEU A 6 -4.31 1.13 -0.24
C LEU A 6 -3.98 2.46 0.42
N LEU A 7 -4.93 3.39 0.40
CA LEU A 7 -4.79 4.72 0.95
C LEU A 7 -5.64 4.87 2.21
N PHE A 8 -5.07 5.43 3.27
CA PHE A 8 -5.73 5.54 4.57
C PHE A 8 -5.91 7.01 4.98
N PRO A 9 -7.15 7.51 5.13
CA PRO A 9 -7.38 8.92 5.43
C PRO A 9 -6.96 9.29 6.86
N GLY A 10 -6.70 10.58 7.07
CA GLY A 10 -6.33 11.17 8.36
C GLY A 10 -7.43 12.07 8.92
N GLN A 11 -7.03 12.98 9.82
CA GLN A 11 -7.90 14.01 10.39
C GLN A 11 -8.60 14.84 9.29
N GLY A 12 -9.87 15.16 9.50
CA GLY A 12 -10.74 15.84 8.55
C GLY A 12 -11.65 14.89 7.77
N SER A 13 -11.42 13.58 7.86
CA SER A 13 -12.28 12.56 7.24
C SER A 13 -13.40 12.05 8.15
N GLN A 14 -13.37 12.39 9.44
CA GLN A 14 -14.37 11.96 10.41
C GLN A 14 -15.71 12.67 10.21
N TYR A 15 -16.80 11.94 10.43
CA TYR A 15 -18.16 12.47 10.41
C TYR A 15 -19.07 11.55 11.22
N ILE A 16 -20.20 12.07 11.72
CA ILE A 16 -21.19 11.25 12.43
C ILE A 16 -21.82 10.25 11.45
N GLY A 17 -21.84 8.97 11.82
CA GLY A 17 -22.22 7.85 10.97
C GLY A 17 -21.03 7.17 10.27
N MET A 18 -19.77 7.58 10.54
CA MET A 18 -18.61 6.92 9.96
C MET A 18 -18.53 5.46 10.40
N GLY A 19 -18.27 4.55 9.45
CA GLY A 19 -18.19 3.10 9.70
C GLY A 19 -19.52 2.37 9.88
N ALA A 20 -20.63 3.07 10.15
CA ALA A 20 -21.93 2.46 10.48
C ALA A 20 -22.48 1.55 9.37
N LYS A 21 -22.29 1.93 8.09
CA LYS A 21 -22.75 1.13 6.94
C LYS A 21 -22.08 -0.25 6.94
N LEU A 22 -20.75 -0.30 6.98
CA LEU A 22 -20.02 -1.57 7.04
C LEU A 22 -20.33 -2.35 8.31
N TYR A 23 -20.41 -1.67 9.47
CA TYR A 23 -20.77 -2.29 10.75
C TYR A 23 -22.11 -3.05 10.69
N ASN A 24 -23.11 -2.47 10.02
CA ASN A 24 -24.44 -3.07 9.87
C ASN A 24 -24.48 -4.19 8.82
N GLU A 25 -23.58 -4.16 7.83
CA GLU A 25 -23.61 -5.06 6.66
C GLU A 25 -22.66 -6.26 6.79
N PHE A 26 -21.59 -6.15 7.58
CA PHE A 26 -20.52 -7.14 7.68
C PHE A 26 -20.19 -7.49 9.13
N GLU A 27 -20.15 -8.80 9.42
CA GLU A 27 -19.77 -9.32 10.74
C GLU A 27 -18.36 -8.86 11.15
N ILE A 28 -17.39 -8.94 10.24
CA ILE A 28 -16.00 -8.56 10.52
C ILE A 28 -15.85 -7.07 10.85
N ALA A 29 -16.69 -6.21 10.25
CA ALA A 29 -16.72 -4.80 10.58
C ALA A 29 -17.27 -4.59 12.01
N ARG A 30 -18.33 -5.32 12.37
CA ARG A 30 -18.89 -5.29 13.73
C ARG A 30 -17.87 -5.68 14.79
N GLN A 31 -17.21 -6.81 14.58
CA GLN A 31 -16.14 -7.32 15.45
C GLN A 31 -14.97 -6.34 15.59
N THR A 32 -14.69 -5.54 14.55
CA THR A 32 -13.64 -4.52 14.59
C THR A 32 -13.99 -3.38 15.53
N PHE A 33 -15.25 -2.92 15.55
CA PHE A 33 -15.70 -1.91 16.50
C PHE A 33 -15.83 -2.49 17.92
N GLU A 34 -16.28 -3.73 18.07
CA GLU A 34 -16.30 -4.42 19.36
C GLU A 34 -14.89 -4.54 19.97
N GLU A 35 -13.90 -4.97 19.18
CA GLU A 35 -12.50 -5.01 19.60
C GLU A 35 -11.98 -3.62 19.99
N ALA A 36 -12.36 -2.57 19.26
CA ALA A 36 -11.99 -1.20 19.61
C ALA A 36 -12.59 -0.75 20.95
N ASN A 37 -13.87 -1.04 21.17
CA ASN A 37 -14.57 -0.74 22.42
C ASN A 37 -13.91 -1.44 23.61
N ASP A 38 -13.57 -2.72 23.47
CA ASP A 38 -12.90 -3.51 24.51
C ASP A 38 -11.51 -2.95 24.84
N VAL A 39 -10.75 -2.52 23.84
CA VAL A 39 -9.40 -1.98 24.02
C VAL A 39 -9.43 -0.61 24.69
N LEU A 40 -10.39 0.24 24.33
CA LEU A 40 -10.50 1.61 24.83
C LEU A 40 -11.26 1.70 26.16
N GLY A 41 -12.10 0.71 26.47
CA GLY A 41 -12.93 0.69 27.68
C GLY A 41 -14.17 1.58 27.62
N PHE A 42 -14.56 2.04 26.42
CA PHE A 42 -15.79 2.80 26.18
C PHE A 42 -16.36 2.50 24.78
N ASP A 43 -17.61 2.86 24.56
CA ASP A 43 -18.33 2.60 23.31
C ASP A 43 -17.97 3.65 22.22
N LEU A 44 -16.89 3.37 21.49
CA LEU A 44 -16.46 4.18 20.35
C LEU A 44 -17.47 4.13 19.20
N SER A 45 -18.14 2.99 18.97
CA SER A 45 -19.20 2.88 17.96
C SER A 45 -20.31 3.91 18.20
N LYS A 46 -20.75 4.11 19.43
CA LYS A 46 -21.74 5.12 19.78
C LYS A 46 -21.25 6.53 19.45
N ILE A 47 -19.99 6.87 19.77
CA ILE A 47 -19.40 8.16 19.42
C ILE A 47 -19.38 8.37 17.91
N CYS A 48 -18.97 7.34 17.15
CA CYS A 48 -18.89 7.39 15.70
C CYS A 48 -20.25 7.49 15.02
N PHE A 49 -21.26 6.77 15.50
CA PHE A 49 -22.53 6.59 14.80
C PHE A 49 -23.61 7.59 15.22
N GLU A 50 -23.68 7.88 16.52
CA GLU A 50 -24.79 8.60 17.16
C GLU A 50 -24.33 9.77 18.04
N GLY A 51 -23.01 9.90 18.24
CA GLY A 51 -22.41 10.91 19.10
C GLY A 51 -22.55 12.33 18.57
N SER A 52 -22.01 13.29 19.33
CA SER A 52 -21.92 14.68 18.87
C SER A 52 -20.62 14.93 18.12
N LEU A 53 -20.63 15.84 17.14
CA LEU A 53 -19.38 16.29 16.49
C LEU A 53 -18.37 16.84 17.50
N SER A 54 -18.82 17.46 18.59
CA SER A 54 -17.92 17.97 19.63
C SER A 54 -17.17 16.85 20.36
N GLU A 55 -17.84 15.73 20.62
CA GLU A 55 -17.26 14.55 21.28
C GLU A 55 -16.35 13.79 20.32
N LEU A 56 -16.79 13.58 19.08
CA LEU A 56 -15.98 12.94 18.04
C LEU A 56 -14.73 13.77 17.71
N ASN A 57 -14.80 15.10 17.79
CA ASN A 57 -13.67 15.98 17.50
C ASN A 57 -12.69 16.15 18.68
N GLN A 58 -12.90 15.49 19.83
CA GLN A 58 -11.82 15.30 20.79
C GLN A 58 -10.74 14.42 20.14
N LEU A 59 -9.48 14.86 20.16
CA LEU A 59 -8.42 14.29 19.31
C LEU A 59 -8.21 12.80 19.56
N GLU A 60 -8.25 12.37 20.82
CA GLU A 60 -8.14 10.97 21.19
C GLU A 60 -9.28 10.09 20.64
N ASN A 61 -10.51 10.62 20.61
CA ASN A 61 -11.69 9.92 20.06
C ASN A 61 -11.63 9.93 18.53
N MET A 62 -11.34 11.09 17.94
CA MET A 62 -11.19 11.27 16.50
C MET A 62 -10.15 10.30 15.94
N PHE A 63 -9.00 10.21 16.59
CA PHE A 63 -7.90 9.40 16.09
C PHE A 63 -8.23 7.90 16.19
N ALA A 64 -8.83 7.47 17.29
CA ALA A 64 -9.33 6.11 17.43
C ALA A 64 -10.44 5.78 16.43
N ALA A 65 -11.38 6.71 16.20
CA ALA A 65 -12.50 6.55 15.27
C ALA A 65 -12.04 6.36 13.82
N ILE A 66 -11.11 7.20 13.36
CA ILE A 66 -10.53 7.12 12.01
C ILE A 66 -9.78 5.79 11.84
N LEU A 67 -8.91 5.42 12.79
CA LEU A 67 -8.18 4.15 12.75
C LEU A 67 -9.13 2.96 12.71
N THR A 68 -10.16 2.95 13.56
CA THR A 68 -11.15 1.84 13.63
C THR A 68 -11.95 1.73 12.34
N SER A 69 -12.40 2.85 11.80
CA SER A 69 -13.16 2.85 10.54
C SER A 69 -12.30 2.38 9.36
N SER A 70 -11.05 2.82 9.28
CA SER A 70 -10.10 2.35 8.28
C SER A 70 -9.77 0.86 8.41
N MET A 71 -9.56 0.37 9.64
CA MET A 71 -9.34 -1.07 9.90
C MET A 71 -10.58 -1.90 9.53
N SER A 72 -11.78 -1.39 9.82
CA SER A 72 -13.04 -2.03 9.44
C SER A 72 -13.15 -2.14 7.92
N SER A 73 -12.90 -1.05 7.18
CA SER A 73 -12.84 -1.07 5.71
C SER A 73 -11.79 -2.07 5.21
N PHE A 74 -10.59 -2.04 5.75
CA PHE A 74 -9.51 -2.95 5.35
C PHE A 74 -9.87 -4.43 5.59
N ARG A 75 -10.45 -4.78 6.74
CA ARG A 75 -10.85 -6.15 7.03
C ARG A 75 -11.97 -6.63 6.09
N VAL A 76 -12.93 -5.77 5.77
CA VAL A 76 -13.96 -6.08 4.74
C VAL A 76 -13.31 -6.25 3.36
N TYR A 77 -12.40 -5.36 2.98
CA TYR A 77 -11.64 -5.47 1.73
C TYR A 77 -10.90 -6.81 1.63
N MET A 78 -10.21 -7.23 2.69
CA MET A 78 -9.52 -8.53 2.71
C MET A 78 -10.47 -9.73 2.69
N GLN A 79 -11.66 -9.62 3.31
CA GLN A 79 -12.67 -10.68 3.31
C GLN A 79 -13.33 -10.85 1.93
N GLU A 80 -13.67 -9.75 1.27
CA GLU A 80 -14.51 -9.76 0.06
C GLU A 80 -13.69 -9.75 -1.24
N ILE A 81 -12.51 -9.11 -1.23
CA ILE A 81 -11.64 -8.94 -2.40
C ILE A 81 -10.34 -9.74 -2.24
N GLY A 82 -9.72 -9.71 -1.05
CA GLY A 82 -8.58 -10.57 -0.71
C GLY A 82 -7.28 -10.32 -1.46
N ILE A 83 -7.18 -9.23 -2.23
CA ILE A 83 -5.98 -8.89 -2.99
C ILE A 83 -4.97 -8.18 -2.08
N THR A 84 -3.76 -8.72 -2.00
CA THR A 84 -2.68 -8.07 -1.25
C THR A 84 -2.20 -6.83 -2.00
N PRO A 85 -2.10 -5.66 -1.35
CA PRO A 85 -1.63 -4.46 -2.02
C PRO A 85 -0.12 -4.48 -2.23
N HIS A 86 0.34 -3.74 -3.24
CA HIS A 86 1.77 -3.55 -3.49
C HIS A 86 2.35 -2.46 -2.59
N TYR A 87 1.52 -1.50 -2.20
CA TYR A 87 1.87 -0.41 -1.31
C TYR A 87 0.70 -0.06 -0.40
N ALA A 88 1.01 0.47 0.77
CA ALA A 88 0.06 1.22 1.57
C ALA A 88 0.62 2.59 1.91
N ALA A 89 -0.25 3.58 1.98
CA ALA A 89 0.10 4.92 2.43
C ALA A 89 -1.07 5.51 3.20
N GLY A 90 -0.80 6.31 4.21
CA GLY A 90 -1.85 7.03 4.90
C GLY A 90 -1.47 8.47 5.18
N HIS A 91 -2.45 9.34 5.25
CA HIS A 91 -2.23 10.77 5.47
C HIS A 91 -2.23 11.09 6.96
N SER A 92 -1.12 11.58 7.48
CA SER A 92 -0.91 11.88 8.90
C SER A 92 -1.28 10.69 9.79
N LEU A 93 -2.38 10.78 10.54
CA LEU A 93 -2.93 9.69 11.33
C LEU A 93 -3.16 8.41 10.50
N GLY A 94 -3.55 8.54 9.24
CA GLY A 94 -3.77 7.39 8.36
C GLY A 94 -2.54 6.51 8.20
N GLU A 95 -1.32 7.04 8.40
CA GLU A 95 -0.09 6.23 8.39
C GLU A 95 -0.13 5.13 9.46
N TYR A 96 -0.73 5.40 10.63
CA TYR A 96 -0.92 4.41 11.68
C TYR A 96 -1.90 3.31 11.25
N SER A 97 -2.96 3.67 10.52
CA SER A 97 -3.88 2.70 9.90
C SER A 97 -3.16 1.83 8.89
N ALA A 98 -2.35 2.43 8.01
CA ALA A 98 -1.57 1.70 7.01
C ALA A 98 -0.58 0.72 7.67
N LEU A 99 0.13 1.16 8.72
CA LEU A 99 1.04 0.33 9.50
C LEU A 99 0.30 -0.83 10.19
N ALA A 100 -0.81 -0.56 10.87
CA ALA A 100 -1.60 -1.60 11.52
C ALA A 100 -2.14 -2.65 10.51
N CYS A 101 -2.67 -2.19 9.36
CA CYS A 101 -3.19 -3.08 8.32
C CYS A 101 -2.08 -3.93 7.67
N SER A 102 -0.85 -3.41 7.58
CA SER A 102 0.32 -4.14 7.07
C SER A 102 0.87 -5.20 8.04
N GLY A 103 0.35 -5.28 9.26
CA GLY A 103 0.84 -6.20 10.30
C GLY A 103 2.08 -5.71 11.05
N PHE A 104 2.54 -4.46 10.80
CA PHE A 104 3.65 -3.84 11.53
C PHE A 104 3.39 -3.79 13.05
N MET A 105 2.14 -3.51 13.44
CA MET A 105 1.67 -3.56 14.82
C MET A 105 0.27 -4.15 14.88
N SER A 106 -0.12 -4.68 16.03
CA SER A 106 -1.50 -5.17 16.21
C SER A 106 -2.51 -4.02 16.20
N PHE A 107 -3.76 -4.29 15.82
CA PHE A 107 -4.83 -3.28 15.86
C PHE A 107 -5.04 -2.73 17.29
N ARG A 108 -5.02 -3.62 18.29
CA ARG A 108 -5.06 -3.26 19.72
C ARG A 108 -3.96 -2.26 20.11
N ASP A 109 -2.73 -2.50 19.68
CA ASP A 109 -1.61 -1.61 20.02
C ASP A 109 -1.69 -0.30 19.25
N ALA A 110 -2.07 -0.35 17.97
CA ALA A 110 -2.33 0.84 17.16
C ALA A 110 -3.39 1.75 17.81
N LEU A 111 -4.50 1.19 18.30
CA LEU A 111 -5.54 1.93 19.01
C LEU A 111 -5.03 2.67 20.23
N LYS A 112 -4.26 1.99 21.08
CA LYS A 112 -3.66 2.61 22.27
C LYS A 112 -2.68 3.71 21.89
N ILE A 113 -1.83 3.47 20.90
CA ILE A 113 -0.85 4.44 20.41
C ILE A 113 -1.56 5.68 19.87
N VAL A 114 -2.57 5.55 18.99
CA VAL A 114 -3.24 6.71 18.40
C VAL A 114 -4.11 7.46 19.41
N TYR A 115 -4.72 6.74 20.36
CA TYR A 115 -5.47 7.36 21.45
C TYR A 115 -4.53 8.21 22.34
N MET A 116 -3.37 7.67 22.72
CA MET A 116 -2.35 8.41 23.47
C MET A 116 -1.75 9.55 22.65
N ARG A 117 -1.51 9.37 21.35
CA ARG A 117 -1.09 10.45 20.45
C ARG A 117 -2.09 11.60 20.46
N GLY A 118 -3.39 11.31 20.41
CA GLY A 118 -4.45 12.32 20.52
C GLY A 118 -4.35 13.12 21.83
N LYS A 119 -4.14 12.43 22.96
CA LYS A 119 -3.94 13.06 24.27
C LYS A 119 -2.69 13.93 24.32
N PHE A 120 -1.56 13.45 23.81
CA PHE A 120 -0.30 14.20 23.80
C PHE A 120 -0.40 15.48 22.97
N VAL A 121 -1.08 15.42 21.81
CA VAL A 121 -1.35 16.61 20.99
C VAL A 121 -2.30 17.56 21.74
N GLN A 122 -3.34 17.03 22.37
CA GLN A 122 -4.29 17.83 23.13
C GLN A 122 -3.62 18.57 24.31
N GLU A 123 -2.69 17.91 24.99
CA GLU A 123 -1.89 18.51 26.07
C GLU A 123 -0.95 19.60 25.55
N SER A 124 -0.23 19.34 24.45
CA SER A 124 0.66 20.32 23.81
C SER A 124 -0.08 21.55 23.27
N ARG A 125 -1.34 21.39 22.87
CA ARG A 125 -2.21 22.51 22.48
C ARG A 125 -2.48 23.48 23.64
N LEU A 126 -2.54 23.00 24.88
CA LEU A 126 -2.77 23.86 26.05
C LEU A 126 -1.56 24.72 26.37
N THR A 127 -0.36 24.28 25.99
CA THR A 127 0.90 25.00 26.23
C THR A 127 1.25 25.98 25.11
N HIS A 128 0.84 25.69 23.87
CA HIS A 128 1.18 26.51 22.70
C HIS A 128 -0.07 27.10 22.03
N ASN A 129 -0.12 28.43 21.89
CA ASN A 129 -1.14 29.10 21.08
C ASN A 129 -0.82 28.97 19.58
N GLY A 130 -1.03 27.78 19.02
CA GLY A 130 -0.79 27.47 17.61
C GLY A 130 -2.05 27.11 16.84
N THR A 131 -1.94 27.15 15.51
CA THR A 131 -3.05 26.89 14.58
C THR A 131 -2.55 26.26 13.27
N MET A 132 -3.47 25.89 12.40
CA MET A 132 -3.21 25.43 11.04
C MET A 132 -4.14 26.11 10.05
N THR A 133 -3.69 26.23 8.80
CA THR A 133 -4.47 26.83 7.71
C THR A 133 -4.17 26.15 6.38
N VAL A 134 -5.21 25.84 5.62
CA VAL A 134 -5.08 25.33 4.24
C VAL A 134 -4.82 26.51 3.30
N VAL A 135 -3.85 26.36 2.42
CA VAL A 135 -3.43 27.36 1.43
C VAL A 135 -3.50 26.73 0.05
N ASN A 136 -4.19 27.37 -0.90
CA ASN A 136 -4.26 26.93 -2.30
C ASN A 136 -3.85 28.04 -3.27
N GLY A 137 -3.30 27.64 -4.43
CA GLY A 137 -3.11 28.52 -5.58
C GLY A 137 -1.81 29.32 -5.56
N VAL A 138 -0.78 28.81 -4.86
CA VAL A 138 0.57 29.41 -4.87
C VAL A 138 1.64 28.35 -5.12
N PRO A 139 2.72 28.66 -5.84
CA PRO A 139 3.87 27.76 -5.96
C PRO A 139 4.58 27.51 -4.63
N ALA A 140 5.08 26.28 -4.42
CA ALA A 140 5.74 25.86 -3.18
C ALA A 140 6.92 26.76 -2.79
N ASN A 141 7.76 27.16 -3.75
CA ASN A 141 8.92 28.01 -3.49
C ASN A 141 8.51 29.40 -2.96
N ILE A 142 7.43 29.98 -3.50
CA ILE A 142 6.91 31.28 -3.04
C ILE A 142 6.34 31.14 -1.63
N LEU A 143 5.57 30.08 -1.37
CA LEU A 143 5.06 29.78 -0.04
C LEU A 143 6.20 29.66 0.97
N GLU A 144 7.20 28.83 0.68
CA GLU A 144 8.34 28.57 1.56
C GLU A 144 9.14 29.84 1.86
N ASP A 145 9.37 30.70 0.86
CA ASP A 145 10.05 31.98 1.04
C ASP A 145 9.27 32.92 1.97
N ILE A 146 7.94 32.98 1.85
CA ILE A 146 7.07 33.75 2.75
C ILE A 146 7.17 33.20 4.17
N LEU A 147 7.01 31.90 4.36
CA LEU A 147 7.04 31.28 5.69
C LEU A 147 8.40 31.47 6.38
N LYS A 148 9.49 31.42 5.61
CA LYS A 148 10.84 31.70 6.09
C LYS A 148 11.01 33.16 6.50
N GLY A 149 10.42 34.10 5.76
CA GLY A 149 10.44 35.53 6.07
C GLY A 149 9.61 35.89 7.32
N VAL A 150 8.52 35.16 7.58
CA VAL A 150 7.65 35.36 8.76
C VAL A 150 8.21 34.66 10.01
N SER A 151 8.92 33.55 9.83
CA SER A 151 9.46 32.77 10.95
C SER A 151 10.62 33.47 11.66
N THR A 152 10.58 33.42 12.99
CA THR A 152 11.59 33.96 13.92
C THR A 152 11.89 32.93 15.01
N CYS A 153 12.92 33.18 15.84
CA CYS A 153 13.24 32.30 16.97
C CYS A 153 12.10 32.17 18.00
N SER A 154 11.22 33.17 18.12
CA SER A 154 10.11 33.19 19.09
C SER A 154 8.75 32.85 18.47
N LYS A 155 8.62 32.90 17.15
CA LYS A 155 7.36 32.64 16.43
C LYS A 155 7.69 31.94 15.13
N THR A 156 7.35 30.67 15.02
CA THR A 156 7.61 29.86 13.82
C THR A 156 6.31 29.53 13.09
N VAL A 157 6.39 29.45 11.77
CA VAL A 157 5.39 28.89 10.86
C VAL A 157 6.09 28.05 9.79
N CYS A 158 5.56 26.87 9.50
CA CYS A 158 6.13 25.96 8.50
C CYS A 158 5.02 25.32 7.67
N VAL A 159 5.41 24.69 6.56
CA VAL A 159 4.51 23.80 5.85
C VAL A 159 4.33 22.55 6.72
N ALA A 160 3.08 22.23 7.06
CA ALA A 160 2.68 21.02 7.75
C ALA A 160 2.33 19.89 6.78
N CYS A 161 1.74 20.22 5.64
CA CYS A 161 1.37 19.23 4.63
C CYS A 161 1.62 19.77 3.22
N TYR A 162 2.27 18.96 2.39
CA TYR A 162 2.32 19.11 0.93
C TYR A 162 1.29 18.15 0.34
N ASN A 163 0.06 18.60 0.15
CA ASN A 163 -1.06 17.71 -0.16
C ASN A 163 -1.26 17.49 -1.66
N ALA A 164 -1.29 18.56 -2.45
CA ALA A 164 -1.46 18.49 -3.90
C ALA A 164 -0.62 19.58 -4.60
N PRO A 165 -0.53 19.60 -5.94
CA PRO A 165 0.10 20.70 -6.65
C PRO A 165 -0.61 22.00 -6.22
N GLU A 166 0.17 22.95 -5.71
CA GLU A 166 -0.30 24.24 -5.20
C GLU A 166 -1.33 24.15 -4.05
N GLN A 167 -1.40 23.03 -3.31
CA GLN A 167 -2.26 22.88 -2.13
C GLN A 167 -1.49 22.37 -0.93
N TYR A 168 -1.47 23.18 0.12
CA TYR A 168 -0.65 22.98 1.31
C TYR A 168 -1.47 23.20 2.58
N VAL A 169 -0.91 22.76 3.70
CA VAL A 169 -1.33 23.21 5.02
C VAL A 169 -0.14 23.85 5.69
N ILE A 170 -0.31 25.06 6.23
CA ILE A 170 0.69 25.72 7.07
C ILE A 170 0.33 25.56 8.53
N SER A 171 1.33 25.48 9.40
CA SER A 171 1.15 25.32 10.83
C SER A 171 2.23 26.05 11.62
N GLY A 172 1.85 26.58 12.78
CA GLY A 172 2.78 27.27 13.65
C GLY A 172 2.08 28.04 14.76
N HIS A 173 2.79 29.04 15.29
CA HIS A 173 2.21 29.99 16.24
C HIS A 173 1.09 30.78 15.56
N HIS A 174 -0.01 31.01 16.27
CA HIS A 174 -1.19 31.67 15.72
C HIS A 174 -0.84 32.99 15.01
N GLU A 175 -0.05 33.85 15.66
CA GLU A 175 0.36 35.14 15.07
C GLU A 175 1.20 35.00 13.79
N ALA A 176 2.09 34.02 13.74
CA ALA A 176 2.92 33.78 12.55
C ALA A 176 2.10 33.19 11.39
N VAL A 177 1.12 32.32 11.70
CA VAL A 177 0.18 31.83 10.68
C VAL A 177 -0.66 32.97 10.13
N MET A 178 -1.24 33.83 10.98
CA MET A 178 -2.03 34.99 10.53
C MET A 178 -1.21 35.98 9.68
N GLU A 179 0.06 36.21 10.01
CA GLU A 179 0.93 37.06 9.19
C GLU A 179 1.21 36.42 7.82
N ALA A 180 1.47 35.11 7.78
CA ALA A 180 1.65 34.38 6.53
C ALA A 180 0.37 34.40 5.68
N GLU A 181 -0.80 34.19 6.28
CA GLU A 181 -2.10 34.27 5.60
C GLU A 181 -2.29 35.62 4.89
N ASN A 182 -2.00 36.73 5.57
CA ASN A 182 -2.13 38.07 4.97
C ASN A 182 -1.22 38.23 3.73
N LYS A 183 0.05 37.81 3.84
CA LYS A 183 1.02 37.87 2.73
C LYS A 183 0.61 36.97 1.56
N LEU A 184 0.03 35.81 1.85
CA LEU A 184 -0.45 34.87 0.83
C LEU A 184 -1.74 35.38 0.17
N PHE A 185 -2.62 36.01 0.94
CA PHE A 185 -3.83 36.63 0.42
C PHE A 185 -3.52 37.77 -0.56
N GLU A 186 -2.46 38.54 -0.33
CA GLU A 186 -1.95 39.55 -1.29
C GLU A 186 -1.48 38.95 -2.63
N LEU A 187 -1.28 37.63 -2.70
CA LEU A 187 -0.92 36.88 -3.91
C LEU A 187 -2.11 36.08 -4.48
N ASP A 188 -3.35 36.46 -4.14
CA ASP A 188 -4.59 35.81 -4.57
C ASP A 188 -4.71 34.33 -4.13
N ALA A 189 -3.93 33.90 -3.13
CA ALA A 189 -4.04 32.57 -2.55
C ALA A 189 -5.40 32.37 -1.87
N GLN A 190 -5.98 31.18 -2.01
CA GLN A 190 -7.18 30.81 -1.26
C GLN A 190 -6.79 30.27 0.12
N ILE A 191 -7.29 30.94 1.16
CA ILE A 191 -6.94 30.68 2.56
C ILE A 191 -8.15 30.11 3.30
N THR A 192 -8.00 28.93 3.88
CA THR A 192 -9.06 28.28 4.68
C THR A 192 -8.52 27.91 6.07
N PRO A 193 -8.78 28.74 7.10
CA PRO A 193 -8.32 28.46 8.46
C PRO A 193 -8.92 27.17 9.03
N MET A 194 -8.10 26.35 9.70
CA MET A 194 -8.54 25.12 10.36
C MET A 194 -8.89 25.40 11.81
N LEU A 195 -10.13 25.81 12.05
CA LEU A 195 -10.62 26.17 13.39
C LEU A 195 -10.37 25.04 14.39
N LEU A 196 -9.85 25.43 15.57
CA LEU A 196 -9.56 24.53 16.69
C LEU A 196 -8.52 23.44 16.40
N SER A 197 -7.77 23.52 15.30
CA SER A 197 -6.70 22.56 15.00
C SER A 197 -5.43 22.90 15.80
N PRO A 198 -4.84 21.93 16.52
CA PRO A 198 -3.51 22.10 17.11
C PRO A 198 -2.45 22.27 16.02
N PRO A 199 -1.26 22.84 16.32
CA PRO A 199 -0.22 23.09 15.32
C PRO A 199 0.56 21.82 14.94
N LEU A 200 -0.14 20.83 14.37
CA LEU A 200 0.41 19.53 13.96
C LEU A 200 1.49 19.68 12.89
N HIS A 201 2.43 18.71 12.85
CA HIS A 201 3.48 18.65 11.83
C HIS A 201 4.35 19.91 11.82
N SER A 202 4.62 20.45 13.01
CA SER A 202 5.43 21.64 13.21
C SER A 202 6.37 21.49 14.41
N PRO A 203 7.41 22.32 14.53
CA PRO A 203 8.30 22.30 15.70
C PRO A 203 7.59 22.49 17.05
N LEU A 204 6.36 23.03 17.06
CA LEU A 204 5.58 23.20 18.29
C LEU A 204 5.14 21.86 18.90
N MET A 205 5.22 20.77 18.14
CA MET A 205 4.86 19.42 18.60
C MET A 205 6.01 18.64 19.23
N GLU A 206 7.18 19.24 19.46
CA GLU A 206 8.37 18.53 19.98
C GLU A 206 8.12 17.83 21.33
N GLU A 207 7.34 18.45 22.22
CA GLU A 207 6.95 17.86 23.50
C GLU A 207 6.05 16.63 23.29
N ALA A 208 5.04 16.75 22.44
CA ALA A 208 4.16 15.63 22.07
C ALA A 208 4.93 14.51 21.35
N ALA A 209 5.93 14.84 20.52
CA ALA A 209 6.81 13.89 19.87
C ALA A 209 7.66 13.12 20.89
N SER A 210 8.17 13.79 21.92
CA SER A 210 8.92 13.18 23.01
C SER A 210 8.06 12.22 23.83
N MET A 211 6.82 12.61 24.14
CA MET A 211 5.84 11.74 24.81
C MET A 211 5.48 10.53 23.95
N LEU A 212 5.22 10.73 22.66
CA LEU A 212 4.97 9.64 21.71
C LEU A 212 6.17 8.69 21.62
N LYS A 213 7.40 9.19 21.55
CA LYS A 213 8.61 8.37 21.54
C LYS A 213 8.72 7.48 22.78
N ALA A 214 8.33 7.98 23.95
CA ALA A 214 8.28 7.18 25.17
C ALA A 214 7.16 6.14 25.13
N GLU A 215 6.01 6.48 24.55
CA GLU A 215 4.88 5.57 24.36
C GLU A 215 5.21 4.41 23.41
N LEU A 216 5.83 4.68 22.26
CA LEU A 216 6.16 3.66 21.25
C LEU A 216 7.12 2.58 21.77
N LYS A 217 7.95 2.89 22.79
CA LYS A 217 8.84 1.90 23.42
C LYS A 217 8.12 0.80 24.19
N LYS A 218 6.82 0.94 24.43
CA LYS A 218 6.01 -0.03 25.20
C LYS A 218 5.50 -1.20 24.37
N TYR A 219 5.68 -1.15 23.05
CA TYR A 219 5.06 -2.08 22.11
C TYR A 219 6.10 -2.90 21.34
N MET A 220 5.63 -4.00 20.77
CA MET A 220 6.41 -4.83 19.85
C MET A 220 5.96 -4.58 18.41
N TYR A 221 6.93 -4.60 17.50
CA TYR A 221 6.71 -4.33 16.08
C TYR A 221 7.25 -5.47 15.23
N ASN A 222 6.52 -5.79 14.17
CA ASN A 222 6.97 -6.68 13.10
C ASN A 222 7.43 -5.87 11.90
N PHE A 223 8.04 -6.51 10.91
CA PHE A 223 8.22 -5.88 9.62
C PHE A 223 6.88 -5.91 8.84
N PRO A 224 6.50 -4.83 8.11
CA PRO A 224 5.27 -4.81 7.31
C PRO A 224 5.24 -5.92 6.26
N GLN A 225 4.07 -6.53 6.02
CA GLN A 225 3.88 -7.55 4.98
C GLN A 225 3.97 -6.95 3.55
N TRP A 226 3.70 -5.65 3.42
CA TRP A 226 3.90 -4.86 2.21
C TRP A 226 4.47 -3.49 2.56
N PRO A 227 5.16 -2.81 1.63
CA PRO A 227 5.72 -1.48 1.85
C PRO A 227 4.68 -0.46 2.31
N VAL A 228 4.98 0.25 3.41
CA VAL A 228 4.20 1.40 3.89
C VAL A 228 5.00 2.67 3.67
N ILE A 229 4.44 3.62 2.92
CA ILE A 229 5.12 4.88 2.60
C ILE A 229 5.03 5.85 3.79
N SER A 230 6.20 6.26 4.30
CA SER A 230 6.30 7.24 5.39
C SER A 230 5.96 8.65 4.90
N ASN A 231 5.20 9.40 5.69
CA ASN A 231 4.89 10.80 5.41
C ASN A 231 6.11 11.72 5.45
N VAL A 232 7.15 11.35 6.21
CA VAL A 232 8.37 12.15 6.39
C VAL A 232 9.30 12.02 5.19
N THR A 233 9.46 10.81 4.65
CA THR A 233 10.42 10.52 3.58
C THR A 233 9.77 10.40 2.21
N ALA A 234 8.45 10.20 2.15
CA ALA A 234 7.69 9.80 0.96
C ALA A 234 8.20 8.48 0.33
N LEU A 235 8.88 7.65 1.13
CA LEU A 235 9.41 6.34 0.74
C LEU A 235 9.16 5.30 1.85
N PRO A 236 9.05 4.01 1.52
CA PRO A 236 9.06 2.96 2.53
C PRO A 236 10.38 2.93 3.30
N SER A 237 10.31 2.59 4.58
CA SER A 237 11.51 2.30 5.39
C SER A 237 11.92 0.84 5.24
N THR A 238 13.21 0.54 5.37
CA THR A 238 13.79 -0.80 5.15
C THR A 238 13.86 -1.67 6.40
N ASP A 239 13.62 -1.09 7.57
CA ASP A 239 13.71 -1.77 8.87
C ASP A 239 12.71 -1.18 9.88
N VAL A 240 12.48 -1.93 10.96
CA VAL A 240 11.50 -1.57 12.00
C VAL A 240 11.88 -0.29 12.74
N GLU A 241 13.17 -0.08 13.01
CA GLU A 241 13.63 1.10 13.76
C GLU A 241 13.41 2.39 12.94
N GLY A 242 13.69 2.34 11.64
CA GLY A 242 13.40 3.42 10.70
C GLY A 242 11.92 3.81 10.68
N ILE A 243 11.01 2.83 10.71
CA ILE A 243 9.56 3.09 10.78
C ILE A 243 9.19 3.78 12.10
N VAL A 244 9.62 3.24 13.25
CA VAL A 244 9.32 3.84 14.56
C VAL A 244 9.89 5.26 14.67
N ASN A 245 11.12 5.48 14.20
CA ASN A 245 11.73 6.81 14.18
C ASN A 245 10.95 7.78 13.29
N ASN A 246 10.48 7.34 12.13
CA ASN A 246 9.64 8.14 11.25
C ASN A 246 8.30 8.48 11.89
N MET A 247 7.67 7.58 12.65
CA MET A 247 6.43 7.88 13.39
C MET A 247 6.62 9.02 14.41
N VAL A 248 7.79 9.10 15.05
CA VAL A 248 8.13 10.20 15.96
C VAL A 248 8.38 11.49 15.18
N LEU A 249 9.22 11.43 14.14
CA LEU A 249 9.52 12.59 13.29
C LEU A 249 8.27 13.15 12.61
N GLN A 250 7.29 12.31 12.28
CA GLN A 250 6.02 12.71 11.69
C GLN A 250 5.27 13.76 12.54
N MET A 251 5.50 13.80 13.86
CA MET A 251 4.86 14.79 14.74
C MET A 251 5.32 16.22 14.44
N THR A 252 6.57 16.41 14.02
CA THR A 252 7.19 17.73 13.83
C THR A 252 7.63 18.01 12.40
N CYS A 253 7.68 16.99 11.55
CA CYS A 253 8.00 17.10 10.12
C CYS A 253 6.74 17.12 9.24
N PRO A 254 6.82 17.73 8.05
CA PRO A 254 5.69 17.82 7.13
C PRO A 254 5.23 16.47 6.60
N VAL A 255 3.93 16.36 6.33
CA VAL A 255 3.34 15.28 5.54
C VAL A 255 3.59 15.52 4.06
N ARG A 256 4.45 14.70 3.44
CA ARG A 256 4.85 14.83 2.03
C ARG A 256 3.93 14.04 1.09
N TRP A 257 2.62 14.27 1.17
CA TRP A 257 1.61 13.50 0.43
C TRP A 257 1.77 13.63 -1.11
N SER A 258 2.11 14.81 -1.62
CA SER A 258 2.42 15.01 -3.05
C SER A 258 3.49 14.04 -3.54
N ALA A 259 4.63 14.02 -2.84
CA ALA A 259 5.73 13.13 -3.18
C ALA A 259 5.35 11.66 -3.02
N THR A 260 4.49 11.31 -2.05
CA THR A 260 3.95 9.96 -1.90
C THR A 260 3.18 9.52 -3.16
N ILE A 261 2.26 10.36 -3.66
CA ILE A 261 1.48 10.03 -4.86
C ILE A 261 2.36 9.96 -6.11
N GLU A 262 3.28 10.91 -6.28
CA GLU A 262 4.25 10.90 -7.38
C GLU A 262 5.13 9.64 -7.37
N ASN A 263 5.56 9.17 -6.19
CA ASN A 263 6.38 7.96 -6.07
C ASN A 263 5.56 6.70 -6.34
N LEU A 264 4.29 6.63 -5.91
CA LEU A 264 3.39 5.53 -6.28
C LEU A 264 3.24 5.44 -7.80
N GLU A 265 3.03 6.58 -8.47
CA GLU A 265 2.92 6.62 -9.93
C GLU A 265 4.21 6.16 -10.63
N LYS A 266 5.37 6.67 -10.19
CA LYS A 266 6.70 6.25 -10.69
C LYS A 266 6.95 4.75 -10.49
N ASP A 267 6.44 4.20 -9.39
CA ASP A 267 6.53 2.77 -9.08
C ASP A 267 5.48 1.92 -9.84
N GLY A 268 4.73 2.52 -10.76
CA GLY A 268 3.79 1.82 -11.64
C GLY A 268 2.47 1.44 -10.97
N VAL A 269 2.11 2.11 -9.88
CA VAL A 269 0.76 2.00 -9.28
C VAL A 269 -0.24 2.68 -10.21
N THR A 270 -1.24 1.93 -10.61
CA THR A 270 -2.33 2.40 -11.49
C THR A 270 -3.68 2.36 -10.80
N ILE A 271 -3.76 1.76 -9.61
CA ILE A 271 -4.97 1.61 -8.83
C ILE A 271 -4.73 2.13 -7.42
N THR A 272 -5.62 2.98 -6.94
CA THR A 272 -5.66 3.40 -5.54
C THR A 272 -7.02 3.10 -4.93
N VAL A 273 -7.03 2.57 -3.72
CA VAL A 273 -8.27 2.30 -2.97
C VAL A 273 -8.19 2.98 -1.61
N GLU A 274 -9.02 3.99 -1.40
CA GLU A 274 -9.15 4.67 -0.11
C GLU A 274 -10.00 3.82 0.86
N MET A 275 -9.45 3.51 2.03
CA MET A 275 -10.13 2.77 3.09
C MET A 275 -10.98 3.73 3.95
N GLY A 276 -12.12 4.16 3.38
CA GLY A 276 -13.08 5.10 3.98
C GLY A 276 -14.13 5.60 2.97
N THR A 277 -15.09 6.42 3.42
CA THR A 277 -16.28 6.85 2.65
C THR A 277 -16.26 8.28 2.11
N GLN A 278 -15.41 9.17 2.64
CA GLN A 278 -15.46 10.61 2.33
C GLN A 278 -14.62 11.02 1.10
N ALA A 279 -13.94 10.06 0.47
CA ALA A 279 -13.14 10.29 -0.74
C ALA A 279 -12.10 11.43 -0.58
N VAL A 280 -11.60 11.68 0.64
CA VAL A 280 -10.71 12.82 0.92
C VAL A 280 -9.41 12.63 0.18
N LEU A 281 -8.80 11.45 0.32
CA LEU A 281 -7.55 11.13 -0.37
C LEU A 281 -7.77 10.91 -1.85
N SER A 282 -8.90 10.32 -2.23
CA SER A 282 -9.31 10.15 -3.62
C SER A 282 -9.33 11.48 -4.36
N ASN A 283 -9.83 12.55 -3.74
CA ASN A 283 -9.81 13.89 -4.30
C ASN A 283 -8.39 14.46 -4.38
N LEU A 284 -7.54 14.21 -3.38
CA LEU A 284 -6.12 14.60 -3.44
C LEU A 284 -5.38 13.90 -4.59
N VAL A 285 -5.63 12.60 -4.81
CA VAL A 285 -5.01 11.83 -5.90
C VAL A 285 -5.44 12.38 -7.27
N LYS A 286 -6.73 12.72 -7.46
CA LYS A 286 -7.24 13.33 -8.70
C LYS A 286 -6.55 14.65 -9.04
N MET A 287 -6.12 15.42 -8.04
CA MET A 287 -5.40 16.67 -8.26
C MET A 287 -3.95 16.45 -8.73
N HIS A 288 -3.37 15.27 -8.51
CA HIS A 288 -2.02 14.93 -8.96
C HIS A 288 -1.98 14.38 -10.38
N SER A 289 -2.81 13.36 -10.63
CA SER A 289 -2.74 12.61 -11.88
C SER A 289 -4.07 11.97 -12.23
N ASN A 290 -4.34 11.92 -13.54
CA ASN A 290 -5.46 11.18 -14.12
C ASN A 290 -5.09 9.72 -14.47
N ASN A 291 -3.86 9.29 -14.15
CA ASN A 291 -3.37 7.95 -14.48
C ASN A 291 -3.80 6.89 -13.47
N PHE A 292 -4.39 7.30 -12.34
CA PHE A 292 -4.92 6.38 -11.34
C PHE A 292 -6.38 6.05 -11.61
N ASN A 293 -6.71 4.77 -11.54
CA ASN A 293 -8.06 4.31 -11.24
C ASN A 293 -8.28 4.46 -9.73
N ILE A 294 -9.13 5.39 -9.35
CA ILE A 294 -9.32 5.82 -7.95
C ILE A 294 -10.63 5.27 -7.43
N MET A 295 -10.55 4.51 -6.34
CA MET A 295 -11.68 3.87 -5.70
C MET A 295 -11.67 4.14 -4.19
N SER A 296 -12.80 3.87 -3.55
CA SER A 296 -12.94 3.94 -2.10
C SER A 296 -13.75 2.75 -1.61
N LEU A 297 -13.51 2.28 -0.39
CA LEU A 297 -14.31 1.26 0.27
C LEU A 297 -14.75 1.73 1.64
N GLY A 298 -16.04 2.02 1.77
CA GLY A 298 -16.66 2.40 3.03
C GLY A 298 -18.14 2.01 3.17
N GLN A 299 -18.68 1.30 2.19
CA GLN A 299 -20.02 0.71 2.19
C GLN A 299 -20.08 -0.51 1.25
N LYS A 300 -21.06 -1.40 1.42
CA LYS A 300 -21.21 -2.60 0.57
C LYS A 300 -21.29 -2.32 -0.93
N GLY A 301 -21.92 -1.20 -1.31
CA GLY A 301 -22.05 -0.79 -2.72
C GLY A 301 -20.71 -0.57 -3.43
N ASP A 302 -19.63 -0.37 -2.69
CA ASP A 302 -18.31 -0.11 -3.26
C ASP A 302 -17.58 -1.40 -3.69
N ILE A 303 -18.02 -2.57 -3.22
CA ILE A 303 -17.35 -3.87 -3.47
C ILE A 303 -17.46 -4.29 -4.93
N GLY A 304 -18.64 -4.15 -5.53
CA GLY A 304 -18.88 -4.56 -6.93
C GLY A 304 -17.91 -3.89 -7.91
N PRO A 305 -17.83 -2.54 -7.94
CA PRO A 305 -16.85 -1.83 -8.76
C PRO A 305 -15.40 -2.27 -8.51
N LEU A 306 -15.02 -2.53 -7.26
CA LEU A 306 -13.68 -3.00 -6.91
C LEU A 306 -13.40 -4.39 -7.49
N LEU A 307 -14.34 -5.32 -7.37
CA LEU A 307 -14.24 -6.66 -7.94
C LEU A 307 -14.11 -6.59 -9.47
N GLU A 308 -15.01 -5.87 -10.16
CA GLU A 308 -14.98 -5.71 -11.61
C GLU A 308 -13.61 -5.20 -12.10
N MET A 309 -13.06 -4.18 -11.43
CA MET A 309 -11.76 -3.63 -11.81
C MET A 309 -10.62 -4.62 -11.59
N THR A 310 -10.68 -5.42 -10.52
CA THR A 310 -9.67 -6.45 -10.25
C THR A 310 -9.80 -7.64 -11.20
N GLU A 311 -11.02 -8.00 -11.60
CA GLU A 311 -11.32 -9.06 -12.57
C GLU A 311 -10.90 -8.66 -14.00
N THR A 312 -11.11 -7.41 -14.40
CA THR A 312 -10.67 -6.90 -15.71
C THR A 312 -9.14 -6.98 -15.86
N ASN A 313 -8.40 -6.86 -14.75
CA ASN A 313 -6.95 -7.06 -14.71
C ASN A 313 -6.55 -8.55 -14.59
N SER A 314 -7.45 -9.42 -14.12
CA SER A 314 -7.22 -10.86 -13.92
C SER A 314 -7.21 -11.65 -15.24
N ILE A 315 -8.01 -11.26 -16.24
CA ILE A 315 -8.03 -11.94 -17.56
C ILE A 315 -6.69 -11.74 -18.30
N ALA A 316 -6.14 -10.52 -18.29
CA ALA A 316 -4.82 -10.23 -18.86
C ALA A 316 -3.64 -10.86 -18.07
N THR A 317 -3.81 -11.09 -16.77
CA THR A 317 -2.77 -11.72 -15.92
C THR A 317 -2.84 -13.24 -15.90
N MET A 318 -4.00 -13.86 -16.12
CA MET A 318 -4.10 -15.31 -16.30
C MET A 318 -3.44 -15.79 -17.60
N GLU A 319 -3.49 -15.02 -18.68
CA GLU A 319 -2.83 -15.35 -19.95
C GLU A 319 -1.31 -15.14 -19.86
N SER A 320 -0.83 -14.05 -19.23
CA SER A 320 0.61 -13.82 -19.06
C SER A 320 1.27 -14.70 -17.99
N SER A 321 0.58 -15.04 -16.90
CA SER A 321 1.08 -16.01 -15.90
C SER A 321 1.21 -17.40 -16.51
N ARG A 322 0.19 -17.88 -17.25
CA ARG A 322 0.26 -19.16 -17.96
C ARG A 322 1.38 -19.18 -18.99
N LYS A 323 1.61 -18.08 -19.72
CA LYS A 323 2.72 -17.96 -20.67
C LYS A 323 4.08 -18.06 -19.97
N ASN A 324 4.27 -17.36 -18.85
CA ASN A 324 5.52 -17.43 -18.09
C ASN A 324 5.75 -18.84 -17.49
N ASP A 325 4.71 -19.48 -16.99
CA ASP A 325 4.79 -20.87 -16.49
C ASP A 325 5.13 -21.86 -17.62
N THR A 326 4.58 -21.63 -18.82
CA THR A 326 4.88 -22.42 -20.03
C THR A 326 6.34 -22.25 -20.44
N ILE A 327 6.84 -21.01 -20.54
CA ILE A 327 8.23 -20.70 -20.89
C ILE A 327 9.19 -21.31 -19.85
N LEU A 328 8.87 -21.22 -18.56
CA LEU A 328 9.67 -21.80 -17.49
C LEU A 328 9.71 -23.35 -17.58
N PHE A 329 8.61 -23.98 -18.00
CA PHE A 329 8.54 -25.42 -18.20
C PHE A 329 9.38 -25.88 -19.39
N VAL A 330 9.22 -25.24 -20.56
CA VAL A 330 9.95 -25.60 -21.79
C VAL A 330 11.45 -25.34 -21.62
N SER A 331 11.84 -24.21 -21.04
CA SER A 331 13.25 -23.92 -20.74
C SER A 331 13.86 -24.91 -19.72
N SER A 332 13.08 -25.41 -18.76
CA SER A 332 13.53 -26.46 -17.85
C SER A 332 13.70 -27.82 -18.55
N CYS A 333 12.87 -28.13 -19.55
CA CYS A 333 13.07 -29.30 -20.40
C CYS A 333 14.37 -29.19 -21.20
N LEU A 334 14.63 -28.02 -21.79
CA LEU A 334 15.86 -27.72 -22.52
C LEU A 334 17.10 -27.88 -21.62
N ALA A 335 17.06 -27.33 -20.41
CA ALA A 335 18.14 -27.45 -19.44
C ALA A 335 18.44 -28.91 -19.06
N GLU A 336 17.41 -29.74 -18.81
CA GLU A 336 17.60 -31.17 -18.54
C GLU A 336 18.13 -31.93 -19.76
N ALA A 337 17.73 -31.54 -20.98
CA ALA A 337 18.29 -32.10 -22.20
C ALA A 337 19.80 -31.85 -22.30
N VAL A 338 20.31 -30.67 -21.90
CA VAL A 338 21.75 -30.34 -21.92
C VAL A 338 22.50 -31.00 -20.76
N CYS A 339 22.03 -30.81 -19.52
CA CYS A 339 22.75 -31.21 -18.31
C CYS A 339 22.76 -32.72 -18.06
N THR A 340 21.94 -33.47 -18.79
CA THR A 340 21.93 -34.94 -18.70
C THR A 340 23.11 -35.56 -19.45
N GLN A 341 23.91 -36.35 -18.74
CA GLN A 341 25.05 -37.05 -19.32
C GLN A 341 24.62 -38.05 -20.40
N ASN A 342 25.24 -37.96 -21.58
CA ASN A 342 25.02 -38.92 -22.66
C ASN A 342 25.77 -40.24 -22.37
N LYS A 343 25.03 -41.36 -22.37
CA LYS A 343 25.60 -42.71 -22.24
C LYS A 343 25.56 -43.48 -23.58
N ASN A 344 25.15 -42.83 -24.67
CA ASN A 344 25.14 -43.42 -26.01
C ASN A 344 26.38 -43.01 -26.83
N HIS A 345 27.18 -44.00 -27.23
CA HIS A 345 28.41 -43.78 -27.99
C HIS A 345 28.22 -43.85 -29.52
N ASN A 346 27.00 -44.10 -30.02
CA ASN A 346 26.72 -44.09 -31.45
C ASN A 346 26.46 -42.65 -31.93
N LYS A 347 27.34 -42.14 -32.80
CA LYS A 347 27.30 -40.76 -33.30
C LYS A 347 26.04 -40.46 -34.13
N GLN A 348 25.60 -41.37 -34.99
CA GLN A 348 24.41 -41.15 -35.84
C GLN A 348 23.11 -41.19 -35.03
N GLU A 349 23.03 -42.09 -34.05
CA GLU A 349 21.90 -42.13 -33.11
C GLU A 349 21.87 -40.89 -32.20
N TYR A 350 23.04 -40.37 -31.83
CA TYR A 350 23.13 -39.16 -31.04
C TYR A 350 22.68 -37.91 -31.83
N GLU A 351 23.11 -37.79 -33.07
CA GLU A 351 22.75 -36.66 -33.93
C GLU A 351 21.22 -36.61 -34.16
N LYS A 352 20.62 -37.72 -34.60
CA LYS A 352 19.17 -37.80 -34.81
C LYS A 352 18.33 -37.86 -33.54
N GLY A 353 18.87 -38.48 -32.49
CA GLY A 353 18.12 -38.77 -31.26
C GLY A 353 18.29 -37.75 -30.15
N VAL A 354 19.24 -36.81 -30.29
CA VAL A 354 19.54 -35.78 -29.29
C VAL A 354 19.66 -34.38 -29.90
N ILE A 355 20.40 -34.19 -30.99
CA ILE A 355 20.64 -32.84 -31.55
C ILE A 355 19.40 -32.30 -32.25
N GLU A 356 18.85 -32.99 -33.26
CA GLU A 356 17.64 -32.52 -33.95
C GLU A 356 16.44 -32.34 -32.98
N PRO A 357 16.19 -33.25 -32.02
CA PRO A 357 15.17 -33.06 -30.99
C PRO A 357 15.42 -31.85 -30.08
N TYR A 358 16.68 -31.57 -29.73
CA TYR A 358 17.05 -30.42 -28.91
C TYR A 358 16.74 -29.09 -29.61
N GLU A 359 17.13 -28.97 -30.88
CA GLU A 359 16.84 -27.79 -31.71
C GLU A 359 15.34 -27.54 -31.84
N ARG A 360 14.52 -28.60 -31.82
CA ARG A 360 13.06 -28.46 -31.79
C ARG A 360 12.55 -27.86 -30.48
N ILE A 361 13.11 -28.22 -29.33
CA ILE A 361 12.74 -27.60 -28.04
C ILE A 361 13.15 -26.12 -28.03
N GLU A 362 14.31 -25.77 -28.60
CA GLU A 362 14.72 -24.37 -28.76
C GLU A 362 13.75 -23.58 -29.64
N ALA A 363 13.34 -24.13 -30.78
CA ALA A 363 12.36 -23.50 -31.66
C ALA A 363 11.00 -23.27 -30.96
N ILE A 364 10.53 -24.25 -30.17
CA ILE A 364 9.31 -24.11 -29.37
C ILE A 364 9.46 -22.94 -28.37
N LEU A 365 10.63 -22.80 -27.73
CA LEU A 365 10.87 -21.72 -26.79
C LEU A 365 10.87 -20.34 -27.48
N GLU A 366 11.53 -20.22 -28.63
CA GLU A 366 11.53 -18.99 -29.44
C GLU A 366 10.13 -18.62 -29.95
N GLU A 367 9.34 -19.59 -30.38
CA GLU A 367 7.94 -19.40 -30.78
C GLU A 367 7.10 -18.86 -29.60
N LEU A 368 7.26 -19.42 -28.41
CA LEU A 368 6.56 -18.99 -27.19
C LEU A 368 7.00 -17.58 -26.75
N GLU A 369 8.27 -17.23 -26.86
CA GLU A 369 8.77 -15.90 -26.51
C GLU A 369 8.26 -14.84 -27.50
N SER A 370 8.20 -15.17 -28.78
CA SER A 370 7.87 -14.25 -29.88
C SER A 370 6.37 -13.99 -30.10
N ASN A 371 5.47 -14.93 -29.78
CA ASN A 371 4.02 -14.79 -30.01
C ASN A 371 3.21 -14.53 -28.72
N GLU A 372 2.38 -13.49 -28.71
CA GLU A 372 1.57 -13.09 -27.55
C GLU A 372 0.30 -13.93 -27.33
N THR A 373 -0.11 -14.75 -28.31
CA THR A 373 -1.46 -15.36 -28.36
C THR A 373 -1.50 -16.90 -28.35
N ILE A 374 -0.36 -17.60 -28.22
CA ILE A 374 -0.33 -19.07 -28.26
C ILE A 374 -0.68 -19.68 -26.89
N SER A 375 -1.62 -20.65 -26.90
CA SER A 375 -1.95 -21.48 -25.73
C SER A 375 -0.86 -22.52 -25.48
N GLY A 376 -0.07 -22.35 -24.40
CA GLY A 376 1.18 -23.09 -24.16
C GLY A 376 1.11 -24.58 -23.80
N ILE A 377 -0.07 -25.18 -23.63
CA ILE A 377 -0.20 -26.57 -23.16
C ILE A 377 0.35 -27.57 -24.20
N GLU A 378 0.02 -27.38 -25.49
CA GLU A 378 0.48 -28.26 -26.57
C GLU A 378 2.01 -28.23 -26.69
N GLN A 379 2.63 -27.05 -26.52
CA GLN A 379 4.08 -26.87 -26.55
C GLN A 379 4.76 -27.54 -25.34
N MET A 380 4.13 -27.50 -24.16
CA MET A 380 4.64 -28.21 -22.98
C MET A 380 4.59 -29.73 -23.17
N GLU A 381 3.50 -30.25 -23.75
CA GLU A 381 3.35 -31.68 -24.06
C GLU A 381 4.37 -32.13 -25.12
N GLU A 382 4.56 -31.33 -26.18
CA GLU A 382 5.54 -31.57 -27.23
C GLU A 382 6.96 -31.57 -26.65
N ALA A 383 7.36 -30.52 -25.91
CA ALA A 383 8.69 -30.43 -25.29
C ALA A 383 8.95 -31.59 -24.31
N LEU A 384 7.94 -32.01 -23.53
CA LEU A 384 8.05 -33.15 -22.62
C LEU A 384 8.22 -34.47 -23.38
N ALA A 385 7.49 -34.68 -24.48
CA ALA A 385 7.61 -35.87 -25.31
C ALA A 385 9.00 -35.94 -25.97
N ILE A 386 9.48 -34.82 -26.50
CA ILE A 386 10.81 -34.70 -27.09
C ILE A 386 11.90 -34.97 -26.04
N LEU A 387 11.78 -34.41 -24.83
CA LEU A 387 12.74 -34.66 -23.74
C LEU A 387 12.81 -36.15 -23.37
N LYS A 388 11.67 -36.85 -23.33
CA LYS A 388 11.63 -38.30 -23.10
C LYS A 388 12.37 -39.06 -24.21
N CYS A 389 12.21 -38.66 -25.46
CA CYS A 389 12.98 -39.22 -26.58
C CYS A 389 14.49 -38.97 -26.43
N ILE A 390 14.90 -37.77 -26.01
CA ILE A 390 16.31 -37.44 -25.73
C ILE A 390 16.86 -38.33 -24.62
N PHE A 391 16.12 -38.51 -23.53
CA PHE A 391 16.53 -39.39 -22.42
C PHE A 391 16.68 -40.84 -22.86
N PHE A 392 15.77 -41.33 -23.70
CA PHE A 392 15.87 -42.66 -24.29
C PHE A 392 17.11 -42.79 -25.18
N SER A 393 17.35 -41.84 -26.09
CA SER A 393 18.52 -41.80 -26.97
C SER A 393 19.84 -41.70 -26.21
N LYS A 394 19.86 -41.01 -25.06
CA LYS A 394 21.00 -40.92 -24.14
C LYS A 394 21.19 -42.16 -23.26
N LYS A 395 20.32 -43.17 -23.36
CA LYS A 395 20.36 -44.45 -22.62
C LYS A 395 20.24 -44.29 -21.10
N LEU A 396 19.33 -43.42 -20.64
CA LEU A 396 19.02 -43.27 -19.22
C LEU A 396 18.18 -44.44 -18.71
N SER A 397 18.41 -44.86 -17.46
CA SER A 397 17.53 -45.82 -16.78
C SER A 397 16.15 -45.21 -16.50
N SER A 398 15.09 -46.01 -16.51
CA SER A 398 13.72 -45.52 -16.23
C SER A 398 13.61 -44.78 -14.89
N LYS A 399 14.38 -45.21 -13.88
CA LYS A 399 14.46 -44.51 -12.58
C LYS A 399 15.02 -43.10 -12.73
N GLU A 400 16.14 -42.96 -13.44
CA GLU A 400 16.80 -41.66 -13.68
C GLU A 400 15.93 -40.72 -14.53
N GLN A 401 15.20 -41.26 -15.51
CA GLN A 401 14.25 -40.49 -16.32
C GLN A 401 13.13 -39.92 -15.43
N ASN A 402 12.51 -40.75 -14.59
CA ASN A 402 11.43 -40.33 -13.70
C ASN A 402 11.88 -39.27 -12.68
N GLU A 403 13.05 -39.42 -12.06
CA GLU A 403 13.60 -38.45 -11.11
C GLU A 403 13.89 -37.08 -11.76
N ARG A 404 14.29 -37.06 -13.03
CA ARG A 404 14.52 -35.81 -13.78
C ARG A 404 13.22 -35.13 -14.16
N LEU A 405 12.25 -35.89 -14.66
CA LEU A 405 10.93 -35.35 -14.99
C LEU A 405 10.23 -34.80 -13.74
N GLN A 406 10.30 -35.52 -12.62
CA GLN A 406 9.74 -35.06 -11.34
C GLN A 406 10.34 -33.73 -10.90
N ARG A 407 11.65 -33.53 -11.05
CA ARG A 407 12.29 -32.24 -10.74
C ARG A 407 11.76 -31.09 -11.60
N ILE A 408 11.48 -31.33 -12.89
CA ILE A 408 10.87 -30.32 -13.75
C ILE A 408 9.47 -29.97 -13.22
N PHE A 409 8.63 -30.97 -12.94
CA PHE A 409 7.27 -30.75 -12.44
C PHE A 409 7.25 -30.02 -11.09
N GLU A 410 8.11 -30.40 -10.15
CA GLU A 410 8.23 -29.74 -8.84
C GLU A 410 8.73 -28.29 -8.97
N LYS A 411 9.75 -28.06 -9.80
CA LYS A 411 10.32 -26.71 -10.02
C LYS A 411 9.32 -25.77 -10.68
N THR A 412 8.49 -26.28 -11.59
CA THR A 412 7.57 -25.48 -12.41
C THR A 412 6.14 -25.47 -11.86
N LYS A 413 5.85 -26.27 -10.83
CA LYS A 413 4.50 -26.49 -10.28
C LYS A 413 3.47 -26.93 -11.32
N THR A 414 3.90 -27.71 -12.31
CA THR A 414 3.04 -28.19 -13.41
C THR A 414 2.59 -29.63 -13.19
N HIS A 415 1.32 -29.90 -13.52
CA HIS A 415 0.75 -31.24 -13.55
C HIS A 415 0.25 -31.55 -14.95
N ILE A 416 1.12 -32.12 -15.79
CA ILE A 416 0.70 -32.66 -17.09
C ILE A 416 0.25 -34.09 -16.84
N ALA A 417 -1.01 -34.41 -17.16
CA ALA A 417 -1.50 -35.77 -17.06
C ALA A 417 -0.60 -36.70 -17.90
N PRO A 418 -0.24 -37.91 -17.43
CA PRO A 418 0.58 -38.80 -18.22
C PRO A 418 -0.16 -39.13 -19.53
N LEU A 419 0.43 -38.71 -20.66
CA LEU A 419 0.04 -39.16 -21.99
C LEU A 419 -0.02 -40.69 -21.95
N THR A 420 -1.25 -41.23 -21.97
CA THR A 420 -1.47 -42.66 -22.11
C THR A 420 -0.84 -43.11 -23.41
N SER A 421 -0.02 -44.15 -23.30
CA SER A 421 0.76 -44.82 -24.35
C SER A 421 0.06 -44.96 -25.69
#